data_AF-A0A7K0EEH4-F1
#
_entry.id   AF-A0A7K0EEH4-F1
#
_cell.length_a   1.000
_cell.length_b   1.000
_cell.length_c   1.000
_cell.angle_alpha   90.00
_cell.angle_beta   90.00
_cell.angle_gamma   90.00
#
_symmetry.space_group_name_H-M   'P 1'
#
loop_
_entity.id
_entity.type
_entity.pdbx_description
1 polymer ?
#
loop_
_entity_poly.entity_id
_entity_poly.type
_entity_poly.pdbx_seq_one_letter_code
_entity_poly.pdbx_strand_id
1 'polypeptide(L)' 'MTNQVNWGTRAPINPKRGFRIHLLVFLLVTPAIWLVWYLTDRTYPWPLWTTLAWAVGVLFHYLGVFVFKKSENR' A
#
# COMPACT_ATOMS: atom_id res chain seq x y z
N MET A 1 -9.07 24.99 38.78
CA MET A 1 -8.73 25.39 37.40
C MET A 1 -8.15 24.18 36.70
N THR A 2 -8.94 23.45 35.90
CA THR A 2 -8.47 22.25 35.19
C THR A 2 -7.89 22.68 33.84
N ASN A 3 -6.58 22.47 33.66
CA ASN A 3 -5.90 22.71 32.39
C ASN A 3 -6.32 21.63 31.38
N GLN A 4 -7.14 22.00 30.41
CA GLN A 4 -7.51 21.16 29.26
C GLN A 4 -6.30 21.09 28.32
N VAL A 5 -5.49 20.05 28.48
CA VAL A 5 -4.34 19.81 27.59
C VAL A 5 -4.87 19.36 26.22
N ASN A 6 -4.88 20.28 25.25
CA ASN A 6 -5.20 19.97 23.86
C ASN A 6 -4.00 19.24 23.22
N TRP A 7 -4.01 17.91 23.24
CA TRP A 7 -2.93 17.01 22.80
C TRP A 7 -2.65 17.00 21.28
N GLY A 8 -2.86 18.12 20.59
CA GLY A 8 -2.43 18.30 19.22
C GLY A 8 -3.38 17.63 18.22
N THR A 9 -3.95 18.45 17.36
CA THR A 9 -4.67 18.04 16.16
C THR A 9 -3.80 17.06 15.36
N ARG A 10 -4.12 15.75 15.38
CA ARG A 10 -3.44 14.78 14.51
C ARG A 10 -3.61 15.25 13.06
N ALA A 11 -2.51 15.42 12.33
CA ALA A 11 -2.57 15.82 10.93
C ALA A 11 -3.53 14.88 10.18
N PRO A 12 -4.41 15.42 9.31
CA PRO A 12 -5.39 14.60 8.62
C PRO A 12 -4.68 13.54 7.78
N ILE A 13 -4.94 12.27 8.10
CA ILE A 13 -4.41 11.13 7.35
C ILE A 13 -5.07 11.15 5.97
N ASN A 14 -4.26 11.21 4.91
CA ASN A 14 -4.75 11.15 3.53
C ASN A 14 -4.61 9.72 2.98
N PRO A 15 -5.69 8.90 3.00
CA PRO A 15 -5.63 7.51 2.55
C PRO A 15 -5.24 7.38 1.07
N LYS A 16 -5.58 8.36 0.22
CA LYS A 16 -5.17 8.37 -1.19
C LYS A 16 -3.66 8.53 -1.35
N ARG A 17 -3.02 9.31 -0.48
CA ARG A 17 -1.55 9.45 -0.46
C ARG A 17 -0.88 8.13 -0.09
N GLY A 18 -1.41 7.44 0.93
CA GLY A 18 -0.96 6.11 1.32
C GLY A 18 -1.04 5.11 0.16
N PHE A 19 -2.18 5.07 -0.54
CA PHE A 19 -2.35 4.22 -1.72
C PHE A 19 -1.34 4.52 -2.84
N ARG A 20 -1.14 5.80 -3.18
CA ARG A 20 -0.18 6.19 -4.24
C ARG A 20 1.24 5.73 -3.93
N ILE A 21 1.67 5.85 -2.67
CA ILE A 21 2.99 5.39 -2.24
C ILE A 21 3.09 3.88 -2.36
N HIS A 22 2.11 3.13 -1.86
CA HIS A 22 2.11 1.67 -1.95
C HIS A 22 2.13 1.20 -3.42
N LEU A 23 1.32 1.82 -4.28
CA LEU A 23 1.30 1.52 -5.71
C LEU A 23 2.65 1.83 -6.38
N LEU A 24 3.28 2.97 -6.06
CA LEU A 24 4.58 3.33 -6.61
C LEU A 24 5.67 2.34 -6.18
N VAL A 25 5.68 1.95 -4.90
CA VAL A 25 6.61 0.94 -4.38
C VAL A 25 6.39 -0.39 -5.11
N PHE A 26 5.15 -0.83 -5.29
CA PHE A 26 4.83 -2.04 -6.05
C PHE A 26 5.39 -1.96 -7.49
N LEU A 27 5.14 -0.86 -8.19
CA LEU A 27 5.57 -0.69 -9.59
C LEU A 27 7.10 -0.60 -9.77
N LEU A 28 7.84 -0.07 -8.80
CA LEU A 28 9.30 0.04 -8.89
C LEU A 28 10.02 -1.21 -8.38
N VAL A 29 9.56 -1.76 -7.25
CA VAL A 29 10.24 -2.87 -6.57
C VAL A 29 9.96 -4.20 -7.27
N THR A 30 8.74 -4.43 -7.77
CA THR A 30 8.42 -5.68 -8.46
C THR A 30 9.34 -5.92 -9.67
N PRO A 31 9.51 -4.99 -10.63
CA PRO A 31 10.44 -5.19 -11.74
C PRO A 31 11.89 -5.38 -11.29
N ALA A 32 12.34 -4.67 -10.25
CA ALA A 32 13.69 -4.85 -9.71
C ALA A 32 13.90 -6.27 -9.14
N ILE A 33 12.90 -6.80 -8.44
CA ILE A 33 12.92 -8.19 -7.94
C ILE A 33 12.97 -9.20 -9.11
N TRP A 34 12.14 -8.99 -10.13
CA TRP A 34 12.14 -9.84 -11.32
C TRP A 34 13.47 -9.75 -12.09
N LEU A 35 14.10 -8.58 -12.13
CA LEU A 35 15.42 -8.38 -12.71
C LEU A 35 16.49 -9.14 -11.94
N VAL A 36 16.49 -9.09 -10.60
CA VAL A 36 17.41 -9.88 -9.77
C VAL A 36 17.25 -11.36 -10.07
N TRP A 37 16.04 -11.88 -10.10
CA TRP A 37 15.77 -13.27 -10.46
C TRP A 37 16.28 -13.62 -11.87
N TYR A 38 16.02 -12.74 -12.85
CA TYR A 38 16.46 -12.94 -14.23
C TYR A 38 17.99 -13.01 -14.36
N LEU A 39 18.72 -12.23 -13.57
CA LEU A 39 20.18 -12.12 -13.59
C LEU A 39 20.91 -13.14 -12.70
N THR A 40 20.20 -13.86 -11.83
CA THR A 40 20.81 -14.78 -10.85
C THR A 40 20.49 -16.23 -11.19
N ASP A 41 19.37 -16.74 -10.66
CA ASP A 41 18.93 -18.11 -10.85
C ASP A 41 17.46 -18.14 -11.30
N ARG A 42 17.26 -18.69 -12.51
CA ARG A 42 15.96 -18.81 -13.18
C ARG A 42 15.31 -20.18 -12.98
N THR A 43 15.92 -21.09 -12.21
CA THR A 43 15.39 -22.44 -11.99
C THR A 43 14.07 -22.45 -11.21
N TYR A 44 13.90 -21.52 -10.27
CA TYR A 44 12.67 -21.37 -9.50
C TYR A 44 12.16 -19.93 -9.54
N PRO A 45 10.96 -19.65 -10.12
CA PRO A 45 10.40 -18.32 -10.27
C PRO A 45 9.80 -17.78 -8.96
N TRP A 46 10.63 -17.64 -7.93
CA TRP A 46 10.20 -17.13 -6.61
C TRP A 46 9.56 -15.73 -6.64
N PRO A 47 9.89 -14.79 -7.56
CA PRO A 47 9.19 -13.51 -7.62
C PRO A 47 7.69 -13.63 -7.89
N LEU A 48 7.25 -14.74 -8.48
CA LEU A 48 5.85 -14.92 -8.88
C LEU A 48 4.91 -14.87 -7.68
N TRP A 49 5.14 -15.71 -6.68
CA TRP A 49 4.28 -15.73 -5.50
C TRP A 49 4.42 -14.45 -4.67
N THR A 50 5.60 -13.82 -4.66
CA THR A 50 5.80 -12.52 -3.97
C THR A 50 4.95 -11.44 -4.64
N THR A 51 4.98 -11.39 -5.97
CA THR A 51 4.22 -10.43 -6.78
C THR A 51 2.72 -10.62 -6.58
N LEU A 52 2.24 -11.87 -6.57
CA LEU A 52 0.82 -12.17 -6.36
C LEU A 52 0.35 -11.75 -4.97
N ALA A 53 1.10 -12.07 -3.91
CA ALA A 53 0.76 -11.68 -2.54
C ALA A 53 0.70 -10.16 -2.38
N TRP A 54 1.67 -9.44 -2.93
CA TRP A 54 1.68 -7.96 -2.91
C TRP A 54 0.56 -7.34 -3.76
N ALA A 55 0.28 -7.90 -4.95
CA ALA A 55 -0.80 -7.41 -5.81
C ALA A 55 -2.16 -7.50 -5.10
N VAL A 56 -2.40 -8.57 -4.35
CA VAL A 56 -3.59 -8.70 -3.50
C VAL A 56 -3.64 -7.60 -2.44
N GLY A 57 -2.52 -7.30 -1.77
CA GLY A 57 -2.42 -6.18 -0.83
C GLY A 57 -2.74 -4.82 -1.45
N VAL A 58 -2.21 -4.54 -2.64
CA VAL A 58 -2.51 -3.31 -3.40
C VAL A 58 -4.00 -3.25 -3.78
N LEU A 59 -4.59 -4.37 -4.21
CA LEU A 59 -6.01 -4.46 -4.54
C LEU A 59 -6.88 -4.14 -3.32
N PHE A 60 -6.62 -4.76 -2.17
CA PHE A 60 -7.41 -4.46 -0.96
C PHE A 60 -7.19 -3.03 -0.47
N HIS A 61 -6.00 -2.45 -0.63
CA HIS A 61 -5.77 -1.04 -0.34
C HIS A 61 -6.59 -0.13 -1.27
N TYR A 62 -6.64 -0.44 -2.57
CA TYR A 62 -7.50 0.26 -3.53
C TYR A 62 -8.97 0.19 -3.11
N LEU A 63 -9.47 -1.02 -2.79
CA LEU A 63 -10.84 -1.21 -2.33
C LEU A 63 -11.13 -0.39 -1.08
N GLY A 64 -10.24 -0.40 -0.08
CA GLY A 64 -10.38 0.40 1.14
C GLY A 64 -10.41 1.92 0.91
N VAL A 65 -9.65 2.43 -0.05
CA VAL A 65 -9.55 3.87 -0.32
C VAL A 65 -10.65 4.40 -1.25
N PHE A 66 -11.05 3.62 -2.26
CA PHE A 66 -11.90 4.10 -3.34
C PHE A 66 -13.29 3.43 -3.38
N VAL A 67 -13.42 2.19 -2.92
CA VAL A 67 -14.67 1.41 -3.04
C VAL A 67 -15.44 1.40 -1.72
N PHE A 68 -14.77 1.07 -0.62
CA PHE A 68 -15.40 0.92 0.70
C PHE A 68 -15.58 2.24 1.46
N LYS A 69 -15.60 3.37 0.76
CA LYS A 69 -15.99 4.65 1.36
C LYS A 69 -17.49 4.63 1.65
N LYS A 70 -17.85 4.10 2.82
CA LYS A 70 -19.21 4.10 3.34
C LYS A 70 -19.73 5.55 3.34
N SER A 71 -20.93 5.73 2.82
CA SER A 71 -21.71 6.96 2.96
C SER A 71 -21.96 7.20 4.44
N GLU A 72 -21.22 8.12 5.05
CA GLU A 72 -21.60 8.71 6.32
C GLU A 72 -22.84 9.59 6.04
N ASN A 73 -24.02 9.06 6.42
CA ASN A 73 -25.35 9.67 6.48
C ASN A 73 -25.90 10.45 5.26
N ARG A 74 -26.96 9.90 4.65
CA ARG A 74 -28.15 10.69 4.30
C ARG A 74 -29.21 10.48 5.37
#